data_AF-A0A6P0XS40-F1
#
_entry.id   AF-A0A6P0XS40-F1
#
_cell.length_a   1.000
_cell.length_b   1.000
_cell.length_c   1.000
_cell.angle_alpha   90.00
_cell.angle_beta   90.00
_cell.angle_gamma   90.00
#
_symmetry.space_group_name_H-M   'P 1'
#
loop_
_entity.id
_entity.type
_entity.pdbx_description
1 polymer ?
#
loop_
_entity_poly.entity_id
_entity_poly.type
_entity_poly.pdbx_seq_one_letter_code
_entity_poly.pdbx_strand_id
1 'polypeptide(L)'
;MLLISIEKVKFLASTHGVNVKEVDILLTEIEEEILKTLISEKYKIMLYLAMVNLHKVEDIAKITGHSYKNIHSDFNKNLGQYLREYFDPQSQAPRFGITSLRRTLFSLDQKYFCPHNDDDLTNILSNRLEENSEVEEASKVEEKVNNDSDCAH
;
A
#
# COMPACT_ATOMS: atom_id res chain seq x y z
N MET A 1 -19.48 -1.03 4.98
CA MET A 1 -19.97 -0.26 3.82
C MET A 1 -18.79 0.54 3.29
N LEU A 2 -18.51 0.49 1.97
CA LEU A 2 -17.46 1.31 1.37
C LEU A 2 -17.96 2.76 1.26
N LEU A 3 -17.12 3.73 1.62
CA LEU A 3 -17.49 5.16 1.53
C LEU A 3 -17.25 5.75 0.14
N ILE A 4 -16.60 5.00 -0.76
CA ILE A 4 -16.23 5.45 -2.10
C ILE A 4 -16.25 4.27 -3.09
N SER A 5 -16.59 4.55 -4.35
CA SER A 5 -16.56 3.57 -5.45
C SER A 5 -15.19 3.49 -6.09
N ILE A 6 -14.82 2.35 -6.68
CA ILE A 6 -13.55 2.18 -7.38
C ILE A 6 -13.30 3.23 -8.47
N GLU A 7 -14.31 3.60 -9.26
CA GLU A 7 -14.17 4.60 -10.33
C GLU A 7 -13.77 5.99 -9.82
N LYS A 8 -14.29 6.39 -8.65
CA LYS A 8 -13.93 7.68 -8.04
C LYS A 8 -12.49 7.69 -7.54
N VAL A 9 -12.04 6.56 -7.00
CA VAL A 9 -10.67 6.40 -6.50
C VAL A 9 -9.69 6.34 -7.67
N LYS A 10 -10.04 5.66 -8.78
CA LYS A 10 -9.25 5.64 -10.01
C LYS A 10 -9.10 7.04 -10.59
N PHE A 11 -10.19 7.80 -10.68
CA PHE A 11 -10.14 9.20 -11.11
C PHE A 11 -9.21 10.03 -10.21
N LEU A 12 -9.38 9.93 -8.88
CA LEU A 12 -8.50 10.60 -7.92
C LEU A 12 -7.03 10.22 -8.13
N ALA A 13 -6.72 8.93 -8.25
CA ALA A 13 -5.38 8.43 -8.45
C ALA A 13 -4.76 8.98 -9.75
N SER A 14 -5.52 8.96 -10.85
CA SER A 14 -5.09 9.52 -12.13
C SER A 14 -4.78 11.01 -12.05
N THR A 15 -5.61 11.80 -11.35
CA THR A 15 -5.37 13.24 -11.18
C THR A 15 -4.13 13.58 -10.33
N HIS A 16 -3.57 12.58 -9.63
CA HIS A 16 -2.37 12.73 -8.79
C HIS A 16 -1.20 11.88 -9.29
N GLY A 17 -1.15 11.62 -10.60
CA GLY A 17 0.02 11.02 -11.26
C GLY A 17 0.08 9.49 -11.21
N VAL A 18 -0.90 8.80 -10.63
CA VAL A 18 -0.94 7.32 -10.72
C VAL A 18 -1.34 6.90 -12.14
N ASN A 19 -0.54 6.04 -12.76
CA ASN A 19 -0.88 5.46 -14.05
C ASN A 19 -1.90 4.33 -13.87
N VAL A 20 -3.19 4.69 -13.84
CA VAL A 20 -4.31 3.76 -13.59
C VAL A 20 -4.29 2.56 -14.54
N LYS A 21 -3.89 2.76 -15.79
CA LYS A 21 -3.83 1.66 -16.78
C LYS A 21 -2.81 0.60 -16.36
N GLU A 22 -1.61 1.02 -15.97
CA GLU A 22 -0.56 0.09 -15.52
C GLU A 22 -0.94 -0.59 -14.20
N VAL A 23 -1.64 0.12 -13.30
CA VAL A 23 -2.15 -0.47 -12.06
C VAL A 23 -3.25 -1.51 -12.33
N ASP A 24 -4.13 -1.25 -13.29
CA ASP A 24 -5.14 -2.23 -13.69
C ASP A 24 -4.49 -3.47 -14.33
N ILE A 25 -3.47 -3.31 -15.16
CA ILE A 25 -2.68 -4.44 -15.71
C ILE A 25 -2.05 -5.25 -14.58
N LEU A 26 -1.37 -4.58 -13.63
CA LEU A 26 -0.79 -5.23 -12.44
C LEU A 26 -1.85 -6.04 -11.65
N LEU A 27 -3.02 -5.46 -11.42
CA LEU A 27 -4.10 -6.14 -10.71
C LEU A 27 -4.58 -7.38 -11.49
N THR A 28 -4.73 -7.27 -12.81
CA THR A 28 -5.10 -8.40 -13.67
C THR A 28 -4.04 -9.50 -13.64
N GLU A 29 -2.76 -9.15 -13.76
CA GLU A 29 -1.65 -10.13 -13.67
C GLU A 29 -1.65 -10.84 -12.32
N ILE A 30 -1.86 -10.11 -11.21
CA ILE A 30 -1.98 -10.75 -9.88
C ILE A 30 -3.21 -11.69 -9.82
N GLU A 31 -4.37 -11.25 -10.30
CA GLU A 31 -5.60 -12.05 -10.28
C GLU A 31 -5.47 -13.33 -11.12
N GLU A 32 -4.89 -13.22 -12.31
CA GLU A 32 -4.83 -14.29 -13.31
C GLU A 32 -3.62 -15.22 -13.11
N GLU A 33 -2.47 -14.70 -12.68
CA GLU A 33 -1.22 -15.45 -12.64
C GLU A 33 -0.90 -15.99 -11.25
N ILE A 34 -1.15 -15.19 -10.21
CA ILE A 34 -0.74 -15.50 -8.82
C ILE A 34 -1.92 -16.03 -8.01
N LEU A 35 -2.98 -15.23 -7.88
CA LEU A 35 -4.09 -15.50 -6.96
C LEU A 35 -5.12 -16.50 -7.54
N LYS A 36 -5.24 -16.59 -8.87
CA LYS A 36 -6.24 -17.40 -9.58
C LYS A 36 -7.70 -17.11 -9.16
N THR A 37 -7.96 -15.91 -8.64
CA THR A 37 -9.29 -15.42 -8.27
C THR A 37 -9.30 -13.89 -8.25
N LEU A 38 -10.50 -13.30 -8.24
CA LEU A 38 -10.68 -11.85 -8.24
C LEU A 38 -10.37 -11.26 -6.86
N ILE A 39 -9.54 -10.21 -6.86
CA ILE A 39 -9.32 -9.33 -5.73
C ILE A 39 -10.61 -8.54 -5.50
N SER A 40 -11.09 -8.52 -4.26
CA SER A 40 -12.29 -7.74 -3.94
C SER A 40 -12.08 -6.24 -4.20
N GLU A 41 -13.13 -5.55 -4.62
CA GLU A 41 -13.09 -4.10 -4.91
C GLU A 41 -12.52 -3.29 -3.73
N LYS A 42 -12.82 -3.71 -2.50
CA LYS A 42 -12.29 -3.13 -1.27
C LYS A 42 -10.75 -3.04 -1.27
N TYR A 43 -10.05 -4.10 -1.65
CA TYR A 43 -8.58 -4.13 -1.63
C TYR A 43 -7.98 -3.41 -2.84
N LYS A 44 -8.68 -3.39 -3.99
CA LYS A 44 -8.33 -2.53 -5.12
C LYS A 44 -8.41 -1.05 -4.73
N ILE A 45 -9.47 -0.64 -4.03
CA ILE A 45 -9.61 0.72 -3.49
C ILE A 45 -8.46 1.05 -2.53
N MET A 46 -8.12 0.14 -1.60
CA MET A 46 -6.99 0.35 -0.70
C MET A 46 -5.67 0.54 -1.45
N LEU A 47 -5.43 -0.26 -2.49
CA LEU A 47 -4.25 -0.12 -3.35
C LEU A 47 -4.19 1.28 -3.94
N TYR A 48 -5.22 1.70 -4.67
CA TYR A 48 -5.22 3.02 -5.29
C TYR A 48 -5.02 4.15 -4.27
N LEU A 49 -5.75 4.13 -3.14
CA LEU A 49 -5.58 5.13 -2.07
C LEU A 49 -4.16 5.13 -1.47
N ALA A 50 -3.55 3.95 -1.33
CA ALA A 50 -2.17 3.83 -0.89
C ALA A 50 -1.19 4.45 -1.90
N MET A 51 -1.43 4.25 -3.19
CA MET A 51 -0.62 4.79 -4.30
C MET A 51 -0.71 6.30 -4.44
N VAL A 52 -1.88 6.91 -4.23
CA VAL A 52 -2.03 8.38 -4.28
C VAL A 52 -1.23 9.08 -3.16
N ASN A 53 -0.93 8.36 -2.07
CA ASN A 53 -0.23 8.86 -0.89
C ASN A 53 -0.83 10.15 -0.27
N LEU A 54 -2.10 10.46 -0.53
CA LEU A 54 -2.81 11.61 0.07
C LEU A 54 -3.46 11.29 1.41
N HIS A 55 -3.75 10.01 1.66
CA HIS A 55 -4.42 9.58 2.89
C HIS A 55 -3.45 8.95 3.88
N LYS A 56 -3.61 9.30 5.15
CA LYS A 56 -3.01 8.53 6.24
C LYS A 56 -3.69 7.15 6.29
N VAL A 57 -3.01 6.17 6.90
CA VAL A 57 -3.52 4.80 6.99
C VAL A 57 -4.86 4.76 7.72
N GLU A 58 -5.05 5.60 8.74
CA GLU A 58 -6.29 5.76 9.49
C GLU A 58 -7.46 6.20 8.59
N ASP A 59 -7.21 7.08 7.62
CA ASP A 59 -8.24 7.56 6.71
C ASP A 59 -8.60 6.47 5.68
N ILE A 60 -7.59 5.74 5.18
CA ILE A 60 -7.82 4.56 4.33
C ILE A 60 -8.66 3.52 5.09
N ALA A 61 -8.38 3.31 6.38
CA ALA A 61 -9.13 2.39 7.23
C ALA A 61 -10.61 2.83 7.35
N LYS A 62 -10.88 4.11 7.63
CA LYS A 62 -12.25 4.64 7.67
C LYS A 62 -12.98 4.45 6.34
N ILE A 63 -12.36 4.81 5.22
CA ILE A 63 -12.95 4.73 3.88
C ILE A 63 -13.33 3.29 3.52
N THR A 64 -12.50 2.34 3.93
CA THR A 64 -12.65 0.91 3.60
C THR A 64 -13.37 0.11 4.67
N GLY A 65 -13.80 0.76 5.76
CA GLY A 65 -14.51 0.12 6.88
C GLY A 65 -13.64 -0.83 7.72
N HIS A 66 -12.34 -0.58 7.80
CA HIS A 66 -11.42 -1.30 8.69
C HIS A 66 -11.19 -0.54 10.00
N SER A 67 -10.84 -1.29 11.05
CA SER A 67 -10.16 -0.70 12.19
C SER A 67 -8.70 -0.40 11.82
N TYR A 68 -8.13 0.65 12.39
CA TYR A 68 -6.72 0.97 12.21
C TYR A 68 -5.78 -0.19 12.61
N LYS A 69 -6.14 -0.94 13.65
CA LYS A 69 -5.33 -2.07 14.15
C LYS A 69 -5.19 -3.23 13.15
N ASN A 70 -6.19 -3.42 12.28
CA ASN A 70 -6.25 -4.62 11.42
C ASN A 70 -5.96 -4.31 9.95
N ILE A 71 -5.95 -3.04 9.54
CA ILE A 71 -5.80 -2.66 8.14
C ILE A 71 -4.52 -3.24 7.50
N HIS A 72 -3.40 -3.24 8.22
CA HIS A 72 -2.13 -3.75 7.70
C HIS A 72 -2.14 -5.25 7.49
N SER A 73 -2.64 -6.02 8.47
CA SER A 73 -2.69 -7.49 8.34
C SER A 73 -3.71 -7.92 7.30
N ASP A 74 -4.87 -7.26 7.26
CA ASP A 74 -5.92 -7.53 6.26
C ASP A 74 -5.45 -7.17 4.85
N PHE A 75 -4.81 -6.01 4.67
CA PHE A 75 -4.22 -5.66 3.38
C PHE A 75 -3.18 -6.67 2.95
N ASN A 76 -2.24 -7.03 3.84
CA ASN A 76 -1.17 -7.96 3.52
C ASN A 76 -1.71 -9.34 3.12
N LYS A 77 -2.69 -9.86 3.86
CA LYS A 77 -3.28 -11.18 3.60
C LYS A 77 -4.03 -11.24 2.25
N ASN A 78 -4.69 -10.15 1.86
CA ASN A 78 -5.57 -10.17 0.70
C ASN A 78 -4.96 -9.58 -0.58
N LEU A 79 -3.88 -8.81 -0.47
CA LEU A 79 -3.24 -8.19 -1.61
C LEU A 79 -1.72 -8.02 -1.45
N GLY A 80 -1.27 -7.57 -0.28
CA GLY A 80 0.15 -7.26 -0.04
C GLY A 80 1.09 -8.42 -0.33
N GLN A 81 0.79 -9.63 0.15
CA GLN A 81 1.64 -10.80 -0.09
C GLN A 81 1.80 -11.15 -1.58
N TYR A 82 0.79 -10.85 -2.41
CA TYR A 82 0.83 -11.10 -3.85
C TYR A 82 1.56 -9.98 -4.59
N LEU A 83 1.42 -8.74 -4.13
CA LEU A 83 2.27 -7.64 -4.60
C LEU A 83 3.74 -7.91 -4.30
N ARG A 84 4.06 -8.48 -3.13
CA ARG A 84 5.42 -8.94 -2.82
C ARG A 84 5.89 -9.97 -3.85
N GLU A 85 5.08 -11.00 -4.09
CA GLU A 85 5.42 -12.06 -5.04
C GLU A 85 5.63 -11.51 -6.45
N TYR A 86 4.88 -10.48 -6.84
CA TYR A 86 5.03 -9.80 -8.11
C TYR A 86 6.31 -8.94 -8.20
N PHE A 87 6.57 -8.10 -7.20
CA PHE A 87 7.67 -7.11 -7.25
C PHE A 87 9.02 -7.65 -6.77
N ASP A 88 9.01 -8.56 -5.80
CA ASP A 88 10.20 -9.17 -5.21
C ASP A 88 9.94 -10.66 -4.90
N PRO A 89 9.90 -11.52 -5.94
CA PRO A 89 9.60 -12.95 -5.78
C PRO A 89 10.60 -13.70 -4.89
N GLN A 90 11.81 -13.16 -4.72
CA GLN A 90 12.88 -13.75 -3.92
C GLN A 90 12.90 -13.21 -2.47
N SER A 91 12.05 -12.24 -2.14
CA SER A 91 11.98 -11.65 -0.82
C SER A 91 11.56 -12.67 0.24
N GLN A 92 12.37 -12.80 1.29
CA GLN A 92 11.96 -13.47 2.51
C GLN A 92 11.20 -12.56 3.48
N ALA A 93 10.91 -11.31 3.07
CA ALA A 93 10.16 -10.37 3.89
C ALA A 93 8.75 -10.92 4.17
N PRO A 94 8.35 -11.07 5.45
CA PRO A 94 7.09 -11.71 5.79
C PRO A 94 5.87 -10.88 5.37
N ARG A 95 6.05 -9.57 5.15
CA ARG A 95 4.96 -8.63 4.86
C ARG A 95 5.36 -7.63 3.79
N PHE A 96 4.39 -7.26 2.97
CA PHE A 96 4.46 -6.15 2.02
C PHE A 96 3.25 -5.26 2.26
N GLY A 97 3.45 -4.30 3.15
CA GLY A 97 2.39 -3.42 3.63
C GLY A 97 2.18 -2.22 2.72
N ILE A 98 1.20 -1.39 3.08
CA ILE A 98 0.90 -0.10 2.42
C ILE A 98 2.15 0.78 2.30
N THR A 99 2.98 0.84 3.35
CA THR A 99 4.23 1.60 3.35
C THR A 99 5.30 1.00 2.42
N SER A 100 5.49 -0.32 2.45
CA SER A 100 6.42 -1.04 1.57
C SER A 100 6.03 -0.88 0.10
N LEU A 101 4.73 -0.93 -0.19
CA LEU A 101 4.17 -0.64 -1.51
C LEU A 101 4.57 0.76 -1.97
N ARG A 102 4.35 1.79 -1.14
CA ARG A 102 4.74 3.17 -1.47
C ARG A 102 6.21 3.25 -1.85
N ARG A 103 7.11 2.73 -1.00
CA ARG A 103 8.57 2.72 -1.26
C ARG A 103 8.93 2.00 -2.56
N THR A 104 8.33 0.83 -2.79
CA THR A 104 8.58 0.02 -3.99
C THR A 104 8.17 0.79 -5.24
N LEU A 105 6.98 1.40 -5.23
CA LEU A 105 6.48 2.15 -6.39
C LEU A 105 7.34 3.39 -6.70
N PHE A 106 7.89 4.08 -5.69
CA PHE A 106 8.85 5.17 -5.92
C PHE A 106 10.14 4.72 -6.59
N SER A 107 10.59 3.49 -6.29
CA SER A 107 11.82 2.95 -6.89
C SER A 107 11.64 2.42 -8.32
N LEU A 108 10.40 2.19 -8.76
CA LEU A 108 10.07 1.60 -10.06
C LEU A 108 9.87 2.67 -11.14
N ASP A 109 10.97 3.33 -11.54
CA ASP A 109 11.18 4.19 -12.72
C ASP A 109 9.92 4.80 -13.38
N GLN A 110 9.05 5.40 -12.58
CA GLN A 110 7.79 6.05 -12.99
C GLN A 110 6.75 5.17 -13.74
N LYS A 111 6.91 3.85 -13.84
CA LYS A 111 5.96 2.97 -14.55
C LYS A 111 4.52 3.13 -14.02
N TYR A 112 4.40 3.11 -12.70
CA TYR A 112 3.11 3.22 -12.00
C TYR A 112 2.80 4.64 -11.54
N PHE A 113 3.78 5.53 -11.59
CA PHE A 113 3.67 6.91 -11.13
C PHE A 113 4.30 7.83 -12.16
N CYS A 114 3.47 8.47 -12.98
CA CYS A 114 3.90 9.52 -13.89
C CYS A 114 3.65 10.85 -13.18
N PRO A 115 4.65 11.44 -12.50
CA PRO A 115 4.46 12.77 -11.95
C PRO A 115 4.14 13.71 -13.12
N HIS A 116 2.94 14.28 -13.12
CA HIS A 116 2.80 15.59 -13.74
C HIS A 116 3.81 16.48 -13.03
N ASN A 117 4.64 17.21 -13.78
CA ASN A 117 5.69 18.12 -13.29
C ASN A 117 5.13 19.15 -12.29
N ASP A 118 4.84 18.72 -11.07
CA ASP A 118 4.43 19.53 -9.94
C ASP A 118 5.43 19.22 -8.85
N ASP A 119 6.36 20.14 -8.64
CA ASP A 119 7.36 20.10 -7.57
C ASP A 119 6.70 19.88 -6.19
N ASP A 120 5.43 20.26 -6.04
CA ASP A 120 4.61 20.03 -4.85
C ASP A 120 4.29 18.55 -4.60
N LEU A 121 3.99 17.77 -5.64
CA LEU A 121 3.73 16.33 -5.49
C LEU A 121 5.01 15.60 -5.04
N THR A 122 6.14 15.92 -5.64
CA THR A 122 7.44 15.31 -5.26
C THR A 122 7.77 15.60 -3.80
N ASN A 123 7.52 16.82 -3.31
CA ASN A 123 7.73 17.20 -1.91
C ASN A 123 6.75 16.53 -0.95
N ILE A 124 5.45 16.45 -1.28
CA ILE A 124 4.46 15.74 -0.47
C ILE A 124 4.83 14.26 -0.35
N LEU A 125 5.23 13.64 -1.46
CA LEU A 125 5.60 12.24 -1.51
C LEU A 125 6.86 11.95 -0.67
N SER A 126 7.86 12.82 -0.76
CA SER A 126 9.11 12.72 0.00
C SER A 126 8.89 12.91 1.50
N ASN A 127 8.19 13.97 1.91
CA ASN A 127 7.90 14.24 3.33
C ASN A 127 7.10 13.09 3.97
N ARG A 128 6.13 12.53 3.24
CA ARG A 128 5.35 11.40 3.78
C ARG A 128 6.12 10.08 3.77
N LEU A 129 7.10 9.92 2.89
CA LEU A 129 7.99 8.76 2.93
C LEU A 129 8.82 8.76 4.21
N GLU A 130 9.33 9.93 4.61
CA GLU A 130 10.03 10.14 5.88
C GLU A 130 9.11 9.83 7.07
N GLU A 131 7.89 10.42 7.11
CA GLU A 131 6.89 10.13 8.16
C GLU A 131 6.60 8.62 8.29
N ASN A 132 6.46 7.90 7.17
CA ASN A 132 6.16 6.47 7.20
C ASN A 132 7.37 5.62 7.59
N SER A 133 8.59 6.06 7.30
CA SER A 133 9.82 5.36 7.71
C SER A 133 9.99 5.38 9.23
N GLU A 134 9.70 6.52 9.86
CA GLU A 134 9.73 6.66 11.33
C GLU A 134 8.73 5.73 12.02
N VAL A 135 7.52 5.58 11.46
CA VAL A 135 6.49 4.67 11.99
C VAL A 135 6.87 3.19 11.85
N GLU A 136 7.54 2.80 10.76
CA GLU A 136 8.04 1.43 10.59
C GLU A 136 9.19 1.11 11.56
N GLU A 137 10.09 2.06 11.81
CA GLU A 137 11.11 1.89 12.83
C GLU A 137 10.49 1.75 14.22
N ALA A 138 9.53 2.61 14.58
CA ALA A 138 8.81 2.50 15.85
C ALA A 138 8.09 1.14 16.00
N SER A 139 7.44 0.66 14.94
CA SER A 139 6.74 -0.64 14.96
C SER A 139 7.71 -1.82 15.09
N LYS A 140 8.89 -1.77 14.46
CA LYS A 140 9.94 -2.79 14.59
C LYS A 140 10.56 -2.80 16.00
N VAL A 141 10.62 -1.64 16.66
CA VAL A 141 11.08 -1.53 18.05
C VAL A 141 10.06 -2.11 19.01
N GLU A 142 8.76 -1.83 18.83
CA GLU A 142 7.69 -2.42 19.67
C GLU A 142 7.59 -3.95 19.53
N GLU A 143 7.82 -4.50 18.34
CA GLU A 143 7.82 -5.96 18.11
C GLU A 143 9.02 -6.66 18.77
N LYS A 144 10.15 -5.96 18.99
CA LYS A 144 11.29 -6.48 19.78
C LYS A 144 11.00 -6.46 21.28
N VAL A 145 10.43 -5.37 21.81
CA VAL A 145 10.19 -5.23 23.25
C VAL A 145 9.15 -6.25 23.75
N ASN A 146 8.15 -6.61 22.93
CA ASN A 146 7.15 -7.60 23.31
C ASN A 146 7.66 -9.06 23.26
N ASN A 147 8.69 -9.37 22.47
CA ASN A 147 9.29 -10.71 22.43
C ASN A 147 10.34 -10.94 23.54
N ASP A 148 10.89 -9.86 24.11
CA ASP A 148 11.86 -9.96 25.22
C ASP A 148 11.17 -9.98 26.61
N SER A 149 9.84 -9.81 26.69
CA SER A 149 9.09 -9.80 27.96
C SER A 149 8.61 -11.18 28.44
N ASP A 150 8.80 -12.26 27.66
CA ASP A 150 8.41 -13.64 28.05
C ASP A 150 9.59 -14.49 28.58
N CYS A 151 10.69 -13.83 28.97
CA CYS A 151 11.81 -14.48 29.67
C CYS A 151 12.23 -13.69 30.91
N ALA A 152 11.31 -13.51 31.85
CA ALA A 152 11.66 -13.27 33.25
C ALA A 152 10.68 -14.03 34.16
N HIS A 153 11.25 -14.76 35.11
CA HIS A 153 10.67 -15.70 36.08
C HIS A 153 9.32 -15.33 36.69
#